data_AF-A0AAW2J3L5-F1
#
_entry.id   AF-A0AAW2J3L5-F1
#
_cell.length_a   1.000
_cell.length_b   1.000
_cell.length_c   1.000
_cell.angle_alpha   90.00
_cell.angle_beta   90.00
_cell.angle_gamma   90.00
#
_symmetry.space_group_name_H-M   'P 1'
#
loop_
_entity.id
_entity.type
_entity.pdbx_description
1 polymer ?
#
loop_
_entity_poly.entity_id
_entity_poly.type
_entity_poly.pdbx_seq_one_letter_code
_entity_poly.pdbx_strand_id
1 'polypeptide(L)'
;MKHRKIELDLFSIRQKEGEPLKEYLQRFNTAALEVPSATEEVKTCAFAQGLLDEDFFKSLDKKPATKFDALLTRAAKYIDMEDAQAFKR
;
A
#
# COMPACT_ATOMS: atom_id res chain seq x y z
N MET A 1 -5.10 27.62 4.29
CA MET A 1 -4.43 27.28 3.02
C MET A 1 -4.40 25.77 2.89
N LYS A 2 -5.06 25.19 1.87
CA LYS A 2 -4.94 23.76 1.58
C LYS A 2 -3.49 23.51 1.14
N HIS A 3 -2.71 22.78 1.92
CA HIS A 3 -1.39 22.34 1.48
C HIS A 3 -1.58 21.53 0.19
N ARG A 4 -0.90 21.94 -0.88
CA ARG A 4 -0.92 21.18 -2.14
C ARG A 4 -0.17 19.90 -1.86
N LYS A 5 -0.87 18.76 -1.80
CA LYS A 5 -0.21 17.47 -1.65
C LYS A 5 0.61 17.16 -2.90
N ILE A 6 1.85 16.75 -2.72
CA ILE A 6 2.80 16.41 -3.78
C ILE A 6 3.13 14.91 -3.73
N GLU A 7 3.74 14.40 -4.78
CA GLU A 7 4.07 12.98 -4.93
C GLU A 7 4.90 12.42 -3.77
N LEU A 8 5.78 13.26 -3.21
CA LEU A 8 6.61 12.93 -2.06
C LEU A 8 5.78 12.66 -0.79
N ASP A 9 4.57 13.22 -0.67
CA ASP A 9 3.72 13.01 0.49
C ASP A 9 3.25 11.56 0.60
N LEU A 10 3.22 10.80 -0.50
CA LEU A 10 2.89 9.38 -0.47
C LEU A 10 3.95 8.56 0.29
N PHE A 11 5.21 8.98 0.27
CA PHE A 11 6.30 8.29 0.99
C PHE A 11 6.26 8.54 2.51
N SER A 12 5.49 9.53 2.96
CA SER A 12 5.24 9.77 4.39
C SER A 12 4.25 8.77 4.98
N ILE A 13 3.50 8.06 4.14
CA ILE A 13 2.49 7.10 4.56
C ILE A 13 3.19 5.78 4.87
N ARG A 14 3.33 5.48 6.15
CA ARG A 14 3.84 4.20 6.64
C ARG A 14 2.70 3.36 7.23
N GLN A 15 2.79 2.06 7.07
CA GLN A 15 2.04 1.08 7.84
C GLN A 15 2.54 1.15 9.28
N LYS A 16 1.61 1.23 10.23
CA LYS A 16 1.92 1.31 11.66
C LYS A 16 2.08 -0.09 12.24
N GLU A 17 2.75 -0.17 13.39
CA GLU A 17 2.83 -1.43 14.14
C GLU A 17 1.43 -1.90 14.56
N GLY A 18 1.12 -3.16 14.27
CA GLY A 18 -0.19 -3.76 14.54
C GLY A 18 -1.31 -3.33 13.60
N GLU A 19 -1.03 -2.49 12.58
CA GLU A 19 -2.02 -2.10 11.59
C GLU A 19 -2.17 -3.16 10.49
N PRO A 20 -3.37 -3.73 10.28
CA PRO A 20 -3.62 -4.68 9.20
C PRO A 20 -3.35 -4.07 7.83
N LEU A 21 -2.94 -4.90 6.86
CA LEU A 21 -2.63 -4.43 5.50
C LEU A 21 -3.81 -3.69 4.86
N LYS A 22 -5.03 -4.10 5.19
CA LYS A 22 -6.29 -3.49 4.75
C LYS A 22 -6.43 -2.02 5.16
N GLU A 23 -6.13 -1.69 6.40
CA GLU A 23 -6.25 -0.32 6.91
C GLU A 23 -5.17 0.58 6.29
N TYR A 24 -3.94 0.07 6.20
CA TYR A 24 -2.86 0.76 5.51
C TYR A 24 -3.20 1.05 4.05
N LEU A 25 -3.70 0.04 3.33
CA LEU A 25 -4.12 0.16 1.93
C LEU A 25 -5.20 1.22 1.73
N GLN A 26 -6.20 1.27 2.61
CA GLN A 26 -7.26 2.28 2.55
C GLN A 26 -6.69 3.69 2.72
N ARG A 27 -5.84 3.92 3.74
CA ARG A 27 -5.21 5.24 3.97
C ARG A 27 -4.34 5.65 2.79
N PHE A 28 -3.54 4.72 2.26
CA PHE A 28 -2.68 4.98 1.12
C PHE A 28 -3.50 5.36 -0.12
N ASN A 29 -4.56 4.62 -0.43
CA ASN A 29 -5.44 4.91 -1.57
C ASN A 29 -6.13 6.27 -1.44
N THR A 30 -6.62 6.64 -0.25
CA THR A 30 -7.20 7.97 -0.02
C THR A 30 -6.19 9.07 -0.34
N ALA A 31 -4.95 8.96 0.13
CA ALA A 31 -3.93 9.94 -0.16
C ALA A 31 -3.49 9.95 -1.64
N ALA A 32 -3.44 8.78 -2.28
CA ALA A 32 -3.12 8.65 -3.71
C ALA A 32 -4.16 9.31 -4.62
N LEU A 33 -5.44 9.35 -4.21
CA LEU A 33 -6.51 10.08 -4.91
C LEU A 33 -6.35 11.60 -4.78
N GLU A 34 -5.76 12.08 -3.69
CA GLU A 34 -5.50 13.51 -3.47
C GLU A 34 -4.25 14.00 -4.22
N VAL A 35 -3.43 13.09 -4.74
CA VAL A 35 -2.23 13.38 -5.55
C VAL A 35 -2.37 12.78 -6.95
N PRO A 36 -3.25 13.33 -7.81
CA PRO A 36 -3.47 12.79 -9.15
C PRO A 36 -2.26 12.91 -10.07
N SER A 37 -1.28 13.77 -9.74
CA SER A 37 -0.03 13.90 -10.51
C SER A 37 0.90 12.69 -10.33
N ALA A 38 0.79 11.95 -9.22
CA ALA A 38 1.68 10.83 -8.92
C ALA A 38 1.51 9.71 -9.95
N THR A 39 2.64 9.33 -10.57
CA THR A 39 2.71 8.23 -11.53
C THR A 39 2.43 6.89 -10.85
N GLU A 40 2.07 5.87 -11.63
CA GLU A 40 1.89 4.51 -11.10
C GLU A 40 3.17 3.97 -10.45
N GLU A 41 4.33 4.30 -11.00
CA GLU A 41 5.63 3.92 -10.46
C GLU A 41 5.86 4.55 -9.08
N VAL A 42 5.60 5.85 -8.94
CA VAL A 42 5.72 6.55 -7.66
C VAL A 42 4.75 5.98 -6.63
N LYS A 43 3.50 5.72 -7.01
CA LYS A 43 2.51 5.10 -6.11
C LYS A 43 2.94 3.71 -5.66
N THR A 44 3.44 2.89 -6.58
CA THR A 44 3.90 1.53 -6.28
C THR A 44 5.13 1.56 -5.36
N CYS A 45 6.10 2.43 -5.66
CA CYS A 45 7.32 2.58 -4.88
C CYS A 45 7.04 3.11 -3.47
N ALA A 46 6.23 4.17 -3.35
CA ALA A 46 5.82 4.73 -2.07
C ALA A 46 5.03 3.71 -1.23
N PHE A 47 4.12 2.96 -1.86
CA PHE A 47 3.37 1.91 -1.18
C PHE A 47 4.31 0.85 -0.61
N ALA A 48 5.22 0.32 -1.43
CA ALA A 48 6.13 -0.75 -1.04
C ALA A 48 7.12 -0.29 0.05
N GLN A 49 7.64 0.93 -0.04
CA GLN A 49 8.50 1.50 1.01
C GLN A 49 7.73 1.70 2.33
N GLY A 50 6.44 2.03 2.26
CA GLY A 50 5.64 2.24 3.45
C GLY A 50 5.21 0.97 4.18
N LEU A 51 5.44 -0.22 3.62
CA LEU A 51 5.06 -1.49 4.25
C LEU A 51 5.89 -1.81 5.50
N LEU A 52 5.19 -2.29 6.52
CA LEU A 52 5.77 -2.94 7.69
C LEU A 52 5.50 -4.46 7.67
N ASP A 53 4.48 -4.91 6.93
CA ASP A 53 4.22 -6.32 6.67
C ASP A 53 5.35 -6.94 5.82
N GLU A 54 6.28 -7.61 6.50
CA GLU A 54 7.44 -8.23 5.86
C GLU A 54 7.06 -9.34 4.88
N ASP A 55 6.00 -10.09 5.15
CA ASP A 55 5.61 -11.24 4.35
C ASP A 55 4.99 -10.78 3.03
N PHE A 56 4.14 -9.75 3.09
CA PHE A 56 3.65 -9.09 1.89
C PHE A 56 4.78 -8.40 1.12
N PHE A 57 5.68 -7.70 1.80
CA PHE A 57 6.85 -7.06 1.18
C PHE A 57 7.75 -8.08 0.46
N LYS A 58 8.10 -9.20 1.10
CA LYS A 58 8.86 -10.31 0.49
C LYS A 58 8.14 -10.86 -0.74
N SER A 59 6.81 -10.89 -0.73
CA SER A 59 6.03 -11.29 -1.89
C SER A 59 6.23 -10.33 -3.07
N LEU A 60 6.23 -9.01 -2.81
CA LEU A 60 6.46 -7.97 -3.81
C LEU A 60 7.90 -8.01 -4.32
N ASP A 61 8.88 -8.21 -3.45
CA ASP A 61 10.29 -8.31 -3.83
C ASP A 61 10.55 -9.49 -4.78
N LYS A 62 9.98 -10.66 -4.48
CA LYS A 62 10.06 -11.85 -5.36
C LYS A 62 9.41 -11.67 -6.73
N LYS A 63 8.35 -10.87 -6.79
CA LYS A 63 7.62 -10.60 -8.03
C LYS A 63 7.16 -9.14 -8.03
N PRO A 64 8.01 -8.22 -8.53
CA PRO A 64 7.70 -6.80 -8.53
C PRO A 64 6.41 -6.53 -9.31
N ALA A 65 5.53 -5.71 -8.74
CA ALA A 65 4.39 -5.17 -9.44
C ALA A 65 4.85 -3.92 -10.19
N THR A 66 4.78 -3.92 -11.52
CA THR A 66 5.17 -2.75 -12.35
C THR A 66 4.03 -1.75 -12.54
N LYS A 67 2.79 -2.16 -12.21
CA LYS A 67 1.58 -1.34 -12.31
C LYS A 67 0.89 -1.26 -10.96
N PHE A 68 0.32 -0.10 -10.66
CA PHE A 68 -0.34 0.13 -9.39
C PHE A 68 -1.56 -0.78 -9.22
N ASP A 69 -2.35 -0.98 -10.29
CA ASP A 69 -3.51 -1.89 -10.27
C ASP A 69 -3.14 -3.36 -9.97
N ALA A 70 -2.00 -3.82 -10.47
CA ALA A 70 -1.50 -5.16 -10.18
C ALA A 70 -1.09 -5.31 -8.71
N LEU A 71 -0.51 -4.24 -8.13
CA LEU A 71 -0.19 -4.18 -6.70
C LEU A 71 -1.48 -4.23 -5.87
N LEU A 72 -2.49 -3.44 -6.22
CA LEU A 72 -3.78 -3.41 -5.52
C LEU A 72 -4.48 -4.77 -5.54
N THR A 73 -4.52 -5.42 -6.71
CA THR A 73 -5.09 -6.78 -6.86
C THR A 73 -4.37 -7.78 -5.97
N ARG A 74 -3.05 -7.67 -5.84
CA ARG A 74 -2.26 -8.57 -5.00
C ARG A 74 -2.48 -8.29 -3.51
N ALA A 75 -2.53 -7.02 -3.12
CA ALA A 75 -2.82 -6.61 -1.76
C ALA A 75 -4.20 -7.12 -1.33
N ALA A 76 -5.22 -6.99 -2.18
CA ALA A 76 -6.57 -7.50 -1.91
C ALA A 76 -6.57 -9.02 -1.64
N LYS A 77 -5.90 -9.80 -2.50
CA LYS A 77 -5.78 -11.26 -2.30
C LYS A 77 -5.06 -11.63 -1.00
N TYR A 78 -4.04 -10.85 -0.64
CA TYR A 78 -3.30 -11.08 0.60
C TYR A 78 -4.15 -10.74 1.83
N ILE A 79 -4.90 -9.63 1.78
CA ILE A 79 -5.86 -9.24 2.82
C ILE A 79 -6.90 -10.34 3.02
N ASP A 80 -7.45 -10.91 1.94
CA ASP A 80 -8.42 -12.01 2.07
C ASP A 80 -7.82 -13.24 2.77
N MET A 81 -6.54 -13.53 2.53
CA MET A 81 -5.80 -14.60 3.21
C MET A 81 -5.53 -14.27 4.68
N GLU A 82 -5.12 -13.04 4.98
CA GLU A 82 -4.86 -12.52 6.32
C GLU A 82 -6.15 -12.56 7.17
N ASP A 83 -7.25 -12.01 6.63
CA ASP A 83 -8.58 -12.05 7.25
C ASP A 83 -9.00 -13.50 7.51
N ALA A 84 -8.89 -14.41 6.52
CA ALA A 84 -9.24 -15.82 6.68
C ALA A 84 -8.38 -16.56 7.72
N GLN A 85 -7.13 -16.14 7.94
CA GLN A 85 -6.26 -16.69 8.98
C GLN A 85 -6.62 -16.12 10.37
N ALA A 86 -7.02 -14.86 10.44
CA ALA A 86 -7.51 -14.23 11.67
C ALA A 86 -8.81 -14.88 12.19
N PHE A 87 -9.73 -15.25 11.29
CA PHE A 87 -10.99 -15.95 11.66
C PHE A 87 -10.81 -17.38 12.19
N LYS A 88 -9.63 -17.99 12.01
CA LYS A 88 -9.33 -19.36 12.47
C LYS A 88 -8.67 -19.40 13.85
N ARG A 89 -8.49 -18.26 14.50
CA ARG A 89 -7.90 -18.15 15.84
C ARG A 89 -8.94 -18.04 16.93
#